data_AF-A0A4R5KGG5-F1
#
_entry.id   AF-A0A4R5KGG5-F1
#
_cell.length_a   1.000
_cell.length_b   1.000
_cell.length_c   1.000
_cell.angle_alpha   90.00
_cell.angle_beta   90.00
_cell.angle_gamma   90.00
#
_symmetry.space_group_name_H-M   'P 1'
#
loop_
_entity.id
_entity.type
_entity.pdbx_description
1 polymer ?
#
loop_
_entity_poly.entity_id
_entity_poly.type
_entity_poly.pdbx_seq_one_letter_code
_entity_poly.pdbx_strand_id
1 'polypeptide(L)'
;MDATAAHAFAVPPISVHRPTTAGEDVITLVAGVWLLTGTYVDGWAHNNIPDLETFFTPWHAILYSGFAANALWIASLIWRRHRPGMSWIEAVPAGYGAAAAGVILFLVSGAGDFAWHSVFGIEHGIKALFSPSHLGLATGGFLILGAPFTAAWHSPARSWLQRLPAVVSAMLSGMVAAFILQEFAVFARHGLIQTYTTVAGTPPTVTSPTSSSIIISLASFFVSTATMFMPVLLLSLRWRLHPVVPAAMALLPSVALQIMVALRDAWLVPAALVGAILVAVLWAVVRPAPDRPARLMIATGLCPIVFWAPYFAGVAIHDGTLSFSPEIWGGTLTWTALEMLALSALTLKMRTAGSTTASAR
;
A
#
# COMPACT_ATOMS: atom_id res chain seq x y z
N MET A 1 -22.88 -21.28 45.58
CA MET A 1 -21.90 -20.63 44.69
C MET A 1 -22.63 -20.32 43.41
N ASP A 2 -22.81 -19.04 43.15
CA ASP A 2 -23.86 -18.49 42.29
C ASP A 2 -23.71 -18.84 40.80
N ALA A 3 -24.84 -19.19 40.20
CA ALA A 3 -25.04 -19.34 38.75
C ALA A 3 -24.95 -18.00 37.97
N THR A 4 -24.60 -16.89 38.64
CA THR A 4 -24.50 -15.54 38.05
C THR A 4 -23.14 -15.25 37.40
N ALA A 5 -22.13 -16.11 37.60
CA ALA A 5 -20.80 -15.95 36.98
C ALA A 5 -20.69 -16.53 35.55
N ALA A 6 -21.71 -17.27 35.07
CA ALA A 6 -21.67 -17.94 33.76
C ALA A 6 -21.94 -17.02 32.56
N HIS A 7 -22.27 -15.74 32.78
CA HIS A 7 -22.55 -14.77 31.71
C HIS A 7 -21.34 -13.95 31.24
N ALA A 8 -20.14 -14.14 31.82
CA ALA A 8 -18.94 -13.38 31.45
C ALA A 8 -18.21 -13.90 30.19
N PHE A 9 -18.63 -15.03 29.63
CA PHE A 9 -18.10 -15.61 28.38
C PHE A 9 -19.13 -15.73 27.26
N ALA A 10 -20.21 -14.92 27.31
CA ALA A 10 -21.05 -14.75 26.14
C ALA A 10 -20.16 -14.22 25.00
N VAL A 11 -19.96 -15.06 23.97
CA VAL A 11 -19.54 -14.60 22.65
C VAL A 11 -20.41 -13.38 22.35
N PRO A 12 -19.83 -12.19 22.08
CA PRO A 12 -20.63 -11.03 21.77
C PRO A 12 -21.62 -11.42 20.67
N PRO A 13 -22.89 -10.98 20.76
CA PRO A 13 -23.90 -11.37 19.80
C PRO A 13 -23.37 -11.08 18.39
N ILE A 14 -23.75 -11.92 17.42
CA ILE A 14 -23.61 -11.68 15.98
C ILE A 14 -23.55 -10.17 15.75
N SER A 15 -22.44 -9.65 15.22
CA SER A 15 -22.15 -8.21 15.21
C SER A 15 -23.42 -7.41 14.95
N VAL A 16 -23.78 -6.48 15.84
CA VAL A 16 -24.95 -5.60 15.67
C VAL A 16 -24.92 -4.94 14.28
N HIS A 17 -23.72 -4.74 13.75
CA HIS A 17 -23.43 -4.28 12.41
C HIS A 17 -23.75 -5.34 11.34
N ARG A 18 -24.57 -4.95 10.37
CA ARG A 18 -24.86 -5.78 9.20
C ARG A 18 -23.67 -5.81 8.24
N PRO A 19 -23.31 -6.98 7.67
CA PRO A 19 -22.24 -7.06 6.68
C PRO A 19 -22.63 -6.32 5.39
N THR A 20 -21.63 -5.97 4.59
CA THR A 20 -21.81 -5.54 3.21
C THR A 20 -22.00 -6.74 2.28
N THR A 21 -22.72 -6.51 1.20
CA THR A 21 -22.82 -7.42 0.06
C THR A 21 -21.60 -7.25 -0.87
N ALA A 22 -21.34 -8.24 -1.72
CA ALA A 22 -20.27 -8.14 -2.72
C ALA A 22 -20.48 -6.96 -3.69
N GLY A 23 -21.74 -6.63 -4.02
CA GLY A 23 -22.06 -5.47 -4.86
C GLY A 23 -21.74 -4.15 -4.16
N GLU A 24 -22.01 -4.05 -2.86
CA GLU A 24 -21.66 -2.86 -2.08
C GLU A 24 -20.13 -2.70 -1.97
N ASP A 25 -19.40 -3.81 -1.75
CA ASP A 25 -17.93 -3.82 -1.74
C ASP A 25 -17.35 -3.36 -3.10
N VAL A 26 -17.96 -3.77 -4.22
CA VAL A 26 -17.55 -3.33 -5.58
C VAL A 26 -17.79 -1.84 -5.79
N ILE A 27 -18.91 -1.29 -5.35
CA ILE A 27 -19.16 0.16 -5.47
C ILE A 27 -18.17 0.95 -4.61
N THR A 28 -17.87 0.48 -3.39
CA THR A 28 -16.81 1.07 -2.55
C THR A 28 -15.46 1.04 -3.26
N LEU A 29 -15.12 -0.06 -3.96
CA LEU A 29 -13.89 -0.12 -4.74
C LEU A 29 -13.85 0.86 -5.90
N VAL A 30 -14.93 0.99 -6.68
CA VAL A 30 -14.97 1.91 -7.82
C VAL A 30 -14.76 3.35 -7.33
N ALA A 31 -15.44 3.74 -6.24
CA ALA A 31 -15.20 5.03 -5.60
C ALA A 31 -13.75 5.14 -5.09
N GLY A 32 -13.20 4.07 -4.49
CA GLY A 32 -11.83 4.03 -4.02
C GLY A 32 -10.78 4.20 -5.13
N VAL A 33 -10.98 3.55 -6.29
CA VAL A 33 -10.12 3.72 -7.47
C VAL A 33 -10.17 5.16 -7.96
N TRP A 34 -11.34 5.81 -7.95
CA TRP A 34 -11.45 7.23 -8.29
C TRP A 34 -10.63 8.09 -7.33
N LEU A 35 -10.85 7.94 -6.01
CA LEU A 35 -10.08 8.66 -5.01
C LEU A 35 -8.57 8.50 -5.20
N LEU A 36 -8.10 7.26 -5.35
CA LEU A 36 -6.68 6.97 -5.53
C LEU A 36 -6.13 7.54 -6.85
N THR A 37 -6.92 7.48 -7.93
CA THR A 37 -6.55 8.12 -9.21
C THR A 37 -6.35 9.61 -9.01
N GLY A 38 -7.27 10.28 -8.31
CA GLY A 38 -7.12 11.69 -7.94
C GLY A 38 -5.86 11.97 -7.12
N THR A 39 -5.54 11.11 -6.13
CA THR A 39 -4.31 11.22 -5.34
C THR A 39 -3.05 11.16 -6.20
N TYR A 40 -2.95 10.20 -7.12
CA TYR A 40 -1.77 10.07 -7.99
C TYR A 40 -1.68 11.18 -9.05
N VAL A 41 -2.82 11.66 -9.54
CA VAL A 41 -2.89 12.81 -10.47
C VAL A 41 -2.45 14.10 -9.77
N ASP A 42 -2.85 14.28 -8.51
CA ASP A 42 -2.42 15.41 -7.70
C ASP A 42 -0.93 15.33 -7.35
N GLY A 43 -0.43 14.15 -6.95
CA GLY A 43 1.00 13.93 -6.77
C GLY A 43 1.80 14.12 -8.06
N TRP A 44 1.23 13.81 -9.23
CA TRP A 44 1.85 14.13 -10.50
C TRP A 44 2.04 15.64 -10.66
N ALA A 45 1.04 16.45 -10.31
CA ALA A 45 1.15 17.90 -10.37
C ALA A 45 2.28 18.41 -9.45
N HIS A 46 2.31 17.96 -8.19
CA HIS A 46 3.36 18.34 -7.23
C HIS A 46 4.77 17.92 -7.64
N ASN A 47 4.92 16.84 -8.41
CA ASN A 47 6.23 16.38 -8.89
C ASN A 47 6.68 17.05 -10.19
N ASN A 48 5.77 17.59 -11.01
CA ASN A 48 6.08 17.97 -12.40
C ASN A 48 5.71 19.42 -12.78
N ILE A 49 4.86 20.09 -12.01
CA ILE A 49 4.50 21.50 -12.25
C ILE A 49 5.24 22.36 -11.23
N PRO A 50 6.18 23.22 -11.67
CA PRO A 50 6.75 24.25 -10.81
C PRO A 50 5.68 25.22 -10.34
N ASP A 51 5.79 25.68 -9.09
CA ASP A 51 5.04 26.84 -8.58
C ASP A 51 3.51 26.72 -8.71
N LEU A 52 2.91 25.68 -8.12
CA LEU A 52 1.46 25.66 -7.91
C LEU A 52 1.05 26.86 -7.05
N GLU A 53 0.30 27.82 -7.62
CA GLU A 53 -0.01 29.09 -6.96
C GLU A 53 -1.30 29.07 -6.14
N THR A 54 -2.22 28.11 -6.37
CA THR A 54 -3.54 28.10 -5.75
C THR A 54 -4.01 26.71 -5.34
N PHE A 55 -4.86 26.65 -4.29
CA PHE A 55 -5.49 25.41 -3.84
C PHE A 55 -6.49 24.87 -4.88
N PHE A 56 -7.25 25.72 -5.56
CA PHE A 56 -8.28 25.28 -6.49
C PHE A 56 -7.69 24.91 -7.85
N THR A 57 -7.24 23.66 -7.97
CA THR A 57 -6.67 23.10 -9.20
C THR A 57 -7.57 22.00 -9.77
N PRO A 58 -7.47 21.69 -11.08
CA PRO A 58 -8.13 20.52 -11.67
C PRO A 58 -7.76 19.20 -10.97
N TRP A 59 -6.54 19.10 -10.44
CA TRP A 59 -6.03 17.90 -9.77
C TRP A 59 -6.68 17.68 -8.40
N HIS A 60 -6.76 18.73 -7.59
CA HIS A 60 -7.56 18.73 -6.38
C HIS A 60 -9.04 18.44 -6.68
N ALA A 61 -9.61 18.97 -7.78
CA ALA A 61 -10.98 18.67 -8.14
C ALA A 61 -11.22 17.16 -8.39
N ILE A 62 -10.28 16.46 -9.04
CA ILE A 62 -10.36 15.00 -9.23
C ILE A 62 -10.21 14.27 -7.89
N LEU A 63 -9.25 14.68 -7.05
CA LEU A 63 -9.04 14.11 -5.71
C LEU A 63 -10.29 14.26 -4.83
N TYR A 64 -10.80 15.48 -4.66
CA TYR A 64 -11.93 15.77 -3.78
C TYR A 64 -13.26 15.25 -4.35
N SER A 65 -13.43 15.14 -5.66
CA SER A 65 -14.60 14.45 -6.24
C SER A 65 -14.57 12.95 -5.98
N GLY A 66 -13.40 12.31 -6.07
CA GLY A 66 -13.22 10.92 -5.67
C GLY A 66 -13.48 10.72 -4.18
N PHE A 67 -13.02 11.64 -3.32
CA PHE A 67 -13.35 11.63 -1.90
C PHE A 67 -14.87 11.78 -1.66
N ALA A 68 -15.52 12.74 -2.31
CA ALA A 68 -16.96 12.96 -2.19
C ALA A 68 -17.75 11.70 -2.60
N ALA A 69 -17.35 11.01 -3.68
CA ALA A 69 -17.97 9.76 -4.08
C ALA A 69 -17.89 8.68 -2.97
N ASN A 70 -16.73 8.55 -2.30
CA ASN A 70 -16.57 7.62 -1.18
C ASN A 70 -17.39 8.03 0.04
N ALA A 71 -17.32 9.31 0.43
CA ALA A 71 -18.02 9.83 1.60
C ALA A 71 -19.53 9.69 1.45
N LEU A 72 -20.09 10.09 0.31
CA LEU A 72 -21.51 9.97 -0.01
C LEU A 72 -21.95 8.50 -0.07
N TRP A 73 -21.13 7.62 -0.67
CA TRP A 73 -21.44 6.20 -0.73
C TRP A 73 -21.48 5.57 0.67
N ILE A 74 -20.46 5.79 1.50
CA ILE A 74 -20.41 5.27 2.88
C ILE A 74 -21.55 5.84 3.71
N ALA A 75 -21.82 7.15 3.62
CA ALA A 75 -22.96 7.77 4.28
C ALA A 75 -24.29 7.14 3.84
N SER A 76 -24.45 6.83 2.55
CA SER A 76 -25.65 6.15 2.05
C SER A 76 -25.80 4.73 2.59
N LEU A 77 -24.70 3.99 2.77
CA LEU A 77 -24.72 2.65 3.36
C LEU A 77 -25.20 2.70 4.82
N ILE A 78 -24.68 3.66 5.58
CA ILE A 78 -25.07 3.90 6.97
C ILE A 78 -26.55 4.31 7.03
N TRP A 79 -26.96 5.28 6.21
CA TRP A 79 -28.33 5.78 6.15
C TRP A 79 -29.34 4.66 5.85
N ARG A 80 -29.07 3.82 4.83
CA ARG A 80 -29.95 2.70 4.46
C ARG A 80 -30.05 1.62 5.54
N ARG A 81 -29.06 1.53 6.43
CA ARG A 81 -29.03 0.56 7.53
C ARG A 81 -29.64 1.12 8.82
N HIS A 82 -29.65 2.44 8.98
CA HIS A 82 -30.24 3.12 10.13
C HIS A 82 -31.74 2.81 10.28
N ARG A 83 -32.20 2.68 11.52
CA ARG A 83 -33.59 2.39 11.90
C ARG A 83 -33.95 3.22 13.12
N PRO A 84 -35.23 3.62 13.28
CA PRO A 84 -35.67 4.32 14.49
C PRO A 84 -35.27 3.56 15.75
N GLY A 85 -34.67 4.26 16.71
CA GLY A 85 -34.19 3.69 17.97
C GLY A 85 -32.78 3.08 17.94
N MET A 86 -32.10 3.06 16.79
CA MET A 86 -30.70 2.61 16.66
C MET A 86 -29.74 3.80 16.59
N SER A 87 -28.55 3.70 17.15
CA SER A 87 -27.52 4.74 16.99
C SER A 87 -26.92 4.75 15.58
N TRP A 88 -26.29 5.86 15.19
CA TRP A 88 -25.57 5.95 13.90
C TRP A 88 -24.33 5.07 13.85
N ILE A 89 -23.68 4.84 14.98
CA ILE A 89 -22.51 3.94 15.09
C ILE A 89 -22.94 2.50 14.81
N GLU A 90 -24.09 2.07 15.34
CA GLU A 90 -24.65 0.74 15.08
C GLU A 90 -25.04 0.52 13.62
N ALA A 91 -25.40 1.59 12.90
CA ALA A 91 -25.76 1.55 11.49
C ALA A 91 -24.54 1.35 10.55
N VAL A 92 -23.31 1.52 11.05
CA VAL A 92 -22.09 1.31 10.25
C VAL A 92 -21.96 -0.16 9.86
N PRO A 93 -21.69 -0.49 8.57
CA PRO A 93 -21.50 -1.88 8.16
C PRO A 93 -20.31 -2.54 8.88
N ALA A 94 -20.40 -3.85 9.08
CA ALA A 94 -19.31 -4.61 9.69
C ALA A 94 -18.01 -4.45 8.88
N GLY A 95 -16.93 -4.01 9.54
CA GLY A 95 -15.64 -3.72 8.92
C GLY A 95 -15.48 -2.32 8.32
N TYR A 96 -16.54 -1.51 8.26
CA TYR A 96 -16.49 -0.13 7.72
C TYR A 96 -16.25 0.94 8.79
N GLY A 97 -16.13 0.58 10.08
CA GLY A 97 -15.90 1.53 11.18
C GLY A 97 -14.67 2.42 10.97
N ALA A 98 -13.54 1.81 10.56
CA ALA A 98 -12.32 2.53 10.23
C ALA A 98 -12.52 3.50 9.05
N ALA A 99 -13.24 3.08 8.00
CA ALA A 99 -13.53 3.94 6.86
C ALA A 99 -14.45 5.10 7.21
N ALA A 100 -15.45 4.91 8.08
CA ALA A 100 -16.29 6.00 8.58
C ALA A 100 -15.46 7.04 9.34
N ALA A 101 -14.54 6.60 10.22
CA ALA A 101 -13.58 7.50 10.87
C ALA A 101 -12.64 8.17 9.85
N GLY A 102 -12.19 7.42 8.84
CA GLY A 102 -11.35 7.90 7.75
C GLY A 102 -12.03 9.00 6.93
N VAL A 103 -13.35 8.91 6.68
CA VAL A 103 -14.12 9.97 6.01
C VAL A 103 -14.09 11.28 6.82
N ILE A 104 -14.29 11.20 8.14
CA ILE A 104 -14.24 12.38 9.01
C ILE A 104 -12.83 12.97 9.05
N LEU A 105 -11.82 12.12 9.22
CA LEU A 105 -10.43 12.56 9.24
C LEU A 105 -10.05 13.24 7.92
N PHE A 106 -10.36 12.62 6.78
CA PHE A 106 -10.06 13.19 5.46
C PHE A 106 -10.76 14.53 5.26
N LEU A 107 -12.04 14.65 5.66
CA LEU A 107 -12.78 15.91 5.55
C LEU A 107 -12.13 17.03 6.39
N VAL A 108 -11.82 16.75 7.66
CA VAL A 108 -11.18 17.72 8.56
C VAL A 108 -9.79 18.08 8.05
N SER A 109 -9.02 17.09 7.60
CA SER A 109 -7.69 17.32 7.03
C SER A 109 -7.73 18.09 5.72
N GLY A 110 -8.73 17.89 4.86
CA GLY A 110 -8.91 18.68 3.64
C GLY A 110 -9.30 20.13 3.90
N ALA A 111 -10.15 20.38 4.91
CA ALA A 111 -10.42 21.74 5.36
C ALA A 111 -9.16 22.39 5.98
N GLY A 112 -8.39 21.60 6.75
CA GLY A 112 -7.10 22.00 7.28
C GLY A 112 -6.07 22.31 6.19
N ASP A 113 -6.07 21.54 5.11
CA ASP A 113 -5.21 21.72 3.93
C ASP A 113 -5.49 23.04 3.23
N PHE A 114 -6.78 23.33 2.99
CA PHE A 114 -7.21 24.61 2.44
C PHE A 114 -6.79 25.79 3.33
N ALA A 115 -7.01 25.68 4.64
CA ALA A 115 -6.60 26.70 5.60
C ALA A 115 -5.07 26.87 5.63
N TRP A 116 -4.32 25.76 5.57
CA TRP A 116 -2.87 25.76 5.55
C TRP A 116 -2.32 26.47 4.31
N HIS A 117 -2.79 26.10 3.12
CA HIS A 117 -2.39 26.77 1.87
C HIS A 117 -2.77 28.25 1.85
N SER A 118 -3.86 28.64 2.54
CA SER A 118 -4.28 30.05 2.63
C SER A 118 -3.38 30.90 3.55
N VAL A 119 -2.72 30.29 4.54
CA VAL A 119 -1.90 31.01 5.54
C VAL A 119 -0.40 30.88 5.26
N PHE A 120 0.06 29.68 4.87
CA PHE A 120 1.49 29.35 4.72
C PHE A 120 1.92 29.16 3.27
N GLY A 121 0.99 29.17 2.31
CA GLY A 121 1.25 28.84 0.92
C GLY A 121 1.31 27.33 0.67
N ILE A 122 1.53 26.94 -0.58
CA ILE A 122 1.57 25.53 -1.01
C ILE A 122 2.97 24.97 -0.81
N GLU A 123 3.09 23.79 -0.21
CA GLU A 123 4.39 23.15 -0.04
C GLU A 123 4.94 22.57 -1.34
N HIS A 124 6.26 22.74 -1.53
CA HIS A 124 7.00 22.20 -2.66
C HIS A 124 7.94 21.06 -2.27
N GLY A 125 8.03 20.06 -3.16
CA GLY A 125 8.93 18.92 -3.02
C GLY A 125 8.63 18.10 -1.76
N ILE A 126 9.69 17.70 -1.06
CA ILE A 126 9.57 16.84 0.13
C ILE A 126 8.70 17.43 1.24
N LYS A 127 8.61 18.77 1.35
CA LYS A 127 7.82 19.43 2.40
C LYS A 127 6.33 19.04 2.37
N ALA A 128 5.78 18.80 1.18
CA ALA A 128 4.38 18.39 1.05
C ALA A 128 4.08 17.10 1.81
N LEU A 129 5.03 16.14 1.83
CA LEU A 129 4.88 14.86 2.52
C LEU A 129 4.96 14.95 4.05
N PHE A 130 5.46 16.07 4.57
CA PHE A 130 5.54 16.34 6.02
C PHE A 130 4.42 17.25 6.51
N SER A 131 3.56 17.74 5.61
CA SER A 131 2.44 18.60 5.97
C SER A 131 1.42 17.84 6.82
N PRO A 132 1.00 18.37 7.99
CA PRO A 132 0.02 17.70 8.84
C PRO A 132 -1.31 17.39 8.13
N SER A 133 -1.76 18.26 7.22
CA SER A 133 -2.98 18.06 6.44
C SER A 133 -2.82 16.88 5.47
N HIS A 134 -1.75 16.84 4.67
CA HIS A 134 -1.46 15.72 3.77
C HIS A 134 -1.33 14.38 4.50
N LEU A 135 -0.68 14.35 5.68
CA LEU A 135 -0.59 13.15 6.50
C LEU A 135 -1.97 12.68 7.01
N GLY A 136 -2.84 13.62 7.40
CA GLY A 136 -4.22 13.33 7.78
C GLY A 136 -5.08 12.86 6.60
N LEU A 137 -4.94 13.48 5.43
CA LEU A 137 -5.58 13.07 4.17
C LEU A 137 -5.16 11.64 3.79
N ALA A 138 -3.86 11.36 3.81
CA ALA A 138 -3.35 10.02 3.51
C ALA A 138 -3.83 8.98 4.52
N THR A 139 -3.84 9.31 5.81
CA THR A 139 -4.36 8.41 6.85
C THR A 139 -5.86 8.15 6.63
N GLY A 140 -6.65 9.19 6.39
CA GLY A 140 -8.07 9.06 6.09
C GLY A 140 -8.32 8.21 4.84
N GLY A 141 -7.58 8.46 3.76
CA GLY A 141 -7.65 7.71 2.52
C GLY A 141 -7.27 6.24 2.70
N PHE A 142 -6.21 5.96 3.45
CA PHE A 142 -5.79 4.59 3.79
C PHE A 142 -6.90 3.80 4.48
N LEU A 143 -7.57 4.42 5.47
CA LEU A 143 -8.67 3.81 6.21
C LEU A 143 -9.93 3.61 5.35
N ILE A 144 -10.27 4.58 4.49
CA ILE A 144 -11.40 4.49 3.54
C ILE A 144 -11.17 3.33 2.57
N LEU A 145 -10.01 3.29 1.93
CA LEU A 145 -9.69 2.29 0.90
C LEU A 145 -9.57 0.88 1.47
N GLY A 146 -9.32 0.74 2.78
CA GLY A 146 -9.20 -0.54 3.49
C GLY A 146 -10.52 -1.17 3.93
N ALA A 147 -11.67 -0.52 3.67
CA ALA A 147 -12.97 -1.00 4.14
C ALA A 147 -13.34 -2.41 3.61
N PRO A 148 -13.34 -2.67 2.28
CA PRO A 148 -13.69 -4.00 1.77
C PRO A 148 -12.75 -5.10 2.28
N PHE A 149 -11.46 -4.80 2.45
CA PHE A 149 -10.51 -5.71 3.07
C PHE A 149 -10.90 -6.06 4.51
N THR A 150 -11.18 -5.05 5.34
CA THR A 150 -11.57 -5.24 6.74
C THR A 150 -12.89 -6.00 6.85
N ALA A 151 -13.88 -5.66 6.02
CA ALA A 151 -15.16 -6.37 5.97
C ALA A 151 -15.00 -7.87 5.63
N ALA A 152 -14.17 -8.18 4.62
CA ALA A 152 -13.87 -9.56 4.26
C ALA A 152 -13.06 -10.31 5.34
N TRP A 153 -12.22 -9.61 6.11
CA TRP A 153 -11.46 -10.21 7.21
C TRP A 153 -12.39 -10.82 8.26
N HIS A 154 -13.54 -10.17 8.54
CA HIS A 154 -14.56 -10.65 9.46
C HIS A 154 -15.49 -11.74 8.88
N SER A 155 -15.41 -12.03 7.58
CA SER A 155 -16.26 -13.03 6.90
C SER A 155 -15.44 -14.00 6.03
N PRO A 156 -14.73 -14.98 6.61
CA PRO A 156 -13.71 -15.77 5.91
C PRO A 156 -14.25 -16.79 4.89
N ALA A 157 -15.56 -17.08 4.87
CA ALA A 157 -16.19 -18.11 4.05
C ALA A 157 -16.48 -17.70 2.57
N ARG A 158 -15.67 -16.82 1.99
CA ARG A 158 -15.84 -16.34 0.60
C ARG A 158 -15.00 -17.15 -0.40
N SER A 159 -15.52 -17.41 -1.59
CA SER A 159 -14.75 -17.95 -2.73
C SER A 159 -13.67 -16.97 -3.20
N TRP A 160 -12.74 -17.38 -4.06
CA TRP A 160 -11.65 -16.49 -4.50
C TRP A 160 -12.17 -15.24 -5.23
N LEU A 161 -13.15 -15.40 -6.12
CA LEU A 161 -13.77 -14.27 -6.85
C LEU A 161 -14.42 -13.27 -5.89
N GLN A 162 -15.06 -13.78 -4.84
CA GLN A 162 -15.67 -12.96 -3.79
C GLN A 162 -14.64 -12.30 -2.86
N ARG A 163 -13.36 -12.70 -2.92
CA ARG A 163 -12.25 -12.05 -2.21
C ARG A 163 -11.52 -11.03 -3.07
N LEU A 164 -11.78 -10.98 -4.38
CA LEU A 164 -11.15 -10.00 -5.27
C LEU A 164 -11.34 -8.56 -4.75
N PRO A 165 -12.54 -8.17 -4.25
CA PRO A 165 -12.72 -6.85 -3.68
C PRO A 165 -11.80 -6.54 -2.50
N ALA A 166 -11.60 -7.51 -1.61
CA ALA A 166 -10.75 -7.37 -0.44
C ALA A 166 -9.26 -7.26 -0.82
N VAL A 167 -8.83 -8.03 -1.82
CA VAL A 167 -7.45 -7.98 -2.32
C VAL A 167 -7.16 -6.64 -2.99
N VAL A 168 -8.07 -6.17 -3.85
CA VAL A 168 -7.93 -4.86 -4.51
C VAL A 168 -7.95 -3.74 -3.47
N SER A 169 -8.87 -3.78 -2.49
CA SER A 169 -8.91 -2.83 -1.38
C SER A 169 -7.57 -2.76 -0.61
N ALA A 170 -7.00 -3.91 -0.24
CA ALA A 170 -5.69 -3.95 0.42
C ALA A 170 -4.58 -3.35 -0.45
N MET A 171 -4.62 -3.59 -1.76
CA MET A 171 -3.68 -3.01 -2.71
C MET A 171 -3.84 -1.48 -2.83
N LEU A 172 -5.07 -0.97 -2.92
CA LEU A 172 -5.35 0.48 -2.97
C LEU A 172 -4.85 1.18 -1.70
N SER A 173 -5.10 0.62 -0.51
CA SER A 173 -4.53 1.13 0.74
C SER A 173 -3.00 1.09 0.74
N GLY A 174 -2.39 -0.01 0.26
CA GLY A 174 -0.94 -0.10 0.10
C GLY A 174 -0.35 0.94 -0.86
N MET A 175 -1.09 1.31 -1.91
CA MET A 175 -0.69 2.36 -2.83
C MET A 175 -0.71 3.75 -2.20
N VAL A 176 -1.60 4.04 -1.24
CA VAL A 176 -1.51 5.27 -0.43
C VAL A 176 -0.23 5.30 0.39
N ALA A 177 0.16 4.18 0.98
CA ALA A 177 1.45 4.09 1.69
C ALA A 177 2.63 4.29 0.74
N ALA A 178 2.60 3.68 -0.46
CA ALA A 178 3.61 3.87 -1.49
C ALA A 178 3.72 5.34 -1.94
N PHE A 179 2.59 6.04 -2.04
CA PHE A 179 2.53 7.46 -2.36
C PHE A 179 3.21 8.33 -1.30
N ILE A 180 2.87 8.17 -0.02
CA ILE A 180 3.50 8.96 1.05
C ILE A 180 4.97 8.64 1.21
N LEU A 181 5.36 7.39 0.96
CA LEU A 181 6.76 6.94 1.02
C LEU A 181 7.51 7.15 -0.31
N GLN A 182 6.99 7.97 -1.24
CA GLN A 182 7.54 8.12 -2.60
C GLN A 182 9.03 8.53 -2.64
N GLU A 183 9.54 9.23 -1.62
CA GLU A 183 10.96 9.65 -1.58
C GLU A 183 11.91 8.47 -1.38
N PHE A 184 11.41 7.36 -0.86
CA PHE A 184 12.12 6.09 -0.74
C PHE A 184 11.72 5.09 -1.82
N ALA A 185 10.83 5.48 -2.74
CA ALA A 185 10.33 4.57 -3.75
C ALA A 185 11.33 4.45 -4.91
N VAL A 186 11.91 3.25 -5.07
CA VAL A 186 12.91 2.93 -6.09
C VAL A 186 12.45 3.34 -7.50
N PHE A 187 11.17 3.14 -7.80
CA PHE A 187 10.56 3.47 -9.08
C PHE A 187 10.13 4.94 -9.23
N ALA A 188 10.24 5.79 -8.20
CA ALA A 188 10.00 7.24 -8.34
C ALA A 188 11.30 8.05 -8.27
N ARG A 189 12.37 7.45 -7.74
CA ARG A 189 13.61 8.13 -7.35
C ARG A 189 14.86 7.33 -7.78
N HIS A 190 14.89 6.85 -9.03
CA HIS A 190 16.00 6.05 -9.56
C HIS A 190 17.37 6.73 -9.40
N GLY A 191 17.44 8.05 -9.58
CA GLY A 191 18.67 8.84 -9.39
C GLY A 191 19.23 8.85 -7.97
N LEU A 192 18.51 8.32 -6.96
CA LEU A 192 19.08 8.07 -5.64
C LEU A 192 19.92 6.79 -5.59
N ILE A 193 19.68 5.85 -6.52
CA ILE A 193 20.25 4.51 -6.56
C ILE A 193 21.43 4.46 -7.53
N GLN A 194 21.22 4.94 -8.75
CA GLN A 194 22.31 5.12 -9.70
C GLN A 194 22.93 6.50 -9.53
N THR A 195 24.25 6.54 -9.33
CA THR A 195 24.99 7.79 -9.15
C THR A 195 25.64 8.21 -10.46
N TYR A 196 25.41 9.45 -10.85
CA TYR A 196 25.98 10.04 -12.06
C TYR A 196 26.83 11.26 -11.72
N THR A 197 27.89 11.47 -12.50
CA THR A 197 28.60 12.75 -12.57
C THR A 197 28.26 13.44 -13.89
N THR A 198 27.90 14.71 -13.80
CA THR A 198 27.53 15.53 -14.94
C THR A 198 28.54 16.66 -15.09
N VAL A 199 29.30 16.65 -16.19
CA VAL A 199 30.19 17.76 -16.58
C VAL A 199 29.50 18.54 -17.70
N ALA A 200 29.51 19.87 -17.60
CA ALA A 200 28.86 20.74 -18.58
C ALA A 200 29.31 20.42 -20.02
N GLY A 201 28.34 20.19 -20.91
CA GLY A 201 28.60 19.84 -22.31
C GLY A 201 28.88 18.37 -22.58
N THR A 202 28.78 17.48 -21.57
CA THR A 202 28.95 16.03 -21.73
C THR A 202 27.73 15.26 -21.24
N PRO A 203 27.45 14.07 -21.80
CA PRO A 203 26.44 13.17 -21.26
C PRO A 203 26.76 12.76 -19.81
N PRO A 204 25.75 12.49 -18.96
CA PRO A 204 25.96 11.96 -17.62
C PRO A 204 26.78 10.67 -17.67
N THR A 205 27.75 10.54 -16.77
CA THR A 205 28.58 9.32 -16.66
C THR A 205 28.34 8.66 -15.33
N VAL A 206 28.18 7.34 -15.30
CA VAL A 206 28.00 6.58 -14.06
C VAL A 206 29.30 6.64 -13.25
N THR A 207 29.18 6.94 -11.96
CA THR A 207 30.31 6.99 -11.04
C THR A 207 30.02 6.23 -9.76
N SER A 208 31.08 5.91 -9.01
CA SER A 208 30.94 5.26 -7.72
C SER A 208 30.08 6.09 -6.77
N PRO A 209 29.13 5.48 -6.04
CA PRO A 209 28.30 6.18 -5.09
C PRO A 209 29.11 6.60 -3.86
N THR A 210 28.62 7.63 -3.16
CA THR A 210 29.11 7.95 -1.82
C THR A 210 28.50 6.99 -0.79
N SER A 211 29.12 6.87 0.41
CA SER A 211 28.54 6.10 1.51
C SER A 211 27.12 6.56 1.86
N SER A 212 26.84 7.86 1.81
CA SER A 212 25.51 8.42 2.07
C SER A 212 24.49 7.99 1.01
N SER A 213 24.88 8.03 -0.27
CA SER A 213 24.04 7.57 -1.39
C SER A 213 23.69 6.07 -1.25
N ILE A 214 24.66 5.25 -0.83
CA ILE A 214 24.45 3.83 -0.57
C ILE A 214 23.43 3.63 0.56
N ILE A 215 23.56 4.36 1.67
CA ILE A 215 22.63 4.27 2.83
C ILE A 215 21.19 4.63 2.41
N ILE A 216 21.02 5.74 1.68
CA ILE A 216 19.70 6.19 1.20
C ILE A 216 19.10 5.16 0.23
N SER A 217 19.92 4.61 -0.67
CA SER A 217 19.48 3.58 -1.60
C SER A 217 19.03 2.32 -0.87
N LEU A 218 19.80 1.86 0.11
CA LEU A 218 19.46 0.67 0.89
C LEU A 218 18.15 0.88 1.66
N ALA A 219 17.97 2.05 2.27
CA ALA A 219 16.69 2.44 2.89
C ALA A 219 15.54 2.42 1.87
N SER A 220 15.77 2.91 0.65
CA SER A 220 14.79 2.92 -0.44
C SER A 220 14.36 1.50 -0.82
N PHE A 221 15.31 0.57 -0.92
CA PHE A 221 15.01 -0.84 -1.19
C PHE A 221 14.23 -1.50 -0.04
N PHE A 222 14.56 -1.24 1.22
CA PHE A 222 13.82 -1.80 2.36
C PHE A 222 12.39 -1.26 2.43
N VAL A 223 12.24 0.06 2.37
CA VAL A 223 10.91 0.69 2.41
C VAL A 223 10.05 0.25 1.23
N SER A 224 10.61 0.20 0.02
CA SER A 224 9.90 -0.30 -1.17
C SER A 224 9.52 -1.78 -1.03
N THR A 225 10.42 -2.61 -0.49
CA THR A 225 10.18 -4.04 -0.27
C THR A 225 9.07 -4.25 0.75
N ALA A 226 9.12 -3.59 1.90
CA ALA A 226 8.10 -3.66 2.93
C ALA A 226 6.74 -3.21 2.38
N THR A 227 6.67 -2.06 1.70
CA THR A 227 5.42 -1.55 1.13
C THR A 227 4.80 -2.52 0.11
N MET A 228 5.60 -3.17 -0.73
CA MET A 228 5.10 -4.10 -1.75
C MET A 228 4.75 -5.49 -1.21
N PHE A 229 5.58 -6.05 -0.32
CA PHE A 229 5.50 -7.48 0.05
C PHE A 229 4.95 -7.74 1.46
N MET A 230 4.94 -6.76 2.37
CA MET A 230 4.29 -6.93 3.67
C MET A 230 2.78 -7.19 3.55
N PRO A 231 2.01 -6.46 2.70
CA PRO A 231 0.59 -6.77 2.50
C PRO A 231 0.37 -8.19 1.96
N VAL A 232 1.22 -8.64 1.04
CA VAL A 232 1.21 -10.01 0.50
C VAL A 232 1.39 -11.03 1.62
N LEU A 233 2.40 -10.84 2.49
CA LEU A 233 2.63 -11.71 3.64
C LEU A 233 1.40 -11.77 4.55
N LEU A 234 0.87 -10.61 4.96
CA LEU A 234 -0.29 -10.53 5.88
C LEU A 234 -1.53 -11.22 5.31
N LEU A 235 -1.82 -11.00 4.03
CA LEU A 235 -2.90 -11.69 3.31
C LEU A 235 -2.68 -13.20 3.27
N SER A 236 -1.44 -13.64 3.07
CA SER A 236 -1.05 -15.04 2.99
C SER A 236 -1.10 -15.80 4.32
N LEU A 237 -1.15 -15.08 5.45
CA LEU A 237 -1.35 -15.68 6.77
C LEU A 237 -2.78 -16.20 6.97
N ARG A 238 -3.75 -15.65 6.23
CA ARG A 238 -5.17 -16.02 6.35
C ARG A 238 -5.70 -16.75 5.11
N TRP A 239 -5.20 -16.40 3.94
CA TRP A 239 -5.72 -16.90 2.67
C TRP A 239 -4.62 -17.49 1.79
N ARG A 240 -4.98 -18.50 1.00
CA ARG A 240 -4.16 -18.93 -0.13
C ARG A 240 -4.36 -17.94 -1.27
N LEU A 241 -3.29 -17.24 -1.66
CA LEU A 241 -3.35 -16.22 -2.70
C LEU A 241 -3.10 -16.84 -4.08
N HIS A 242 -3.87 -16.38 -5.07
CA HIS A 242 -3.57 -16.67 -6.47
C HIS A 242 -2.24 -15.99 -6.86
N PRO A 243 -1.37 -16.61 -7.68
CA PRO A 243 -0.06 -16.06 -8.05
C PRO A 243 -0.09 -14.65 -8.67
N VAL A 244 -1.19 -14.27 -9.31
CA VAL A 244 -1.38 -12.92 -9.87
C VAL A 244 -1.42 -11.83 -8.78
N VAL A 245 -1.86 -12.16 -7.56
CA VAL A 245 -1.99 -11.18 -6.47
C VAL A 245 -0.64 -10.57 -6.06
N PRO A 246 0.38 -11.34 -5.63
CA PRO A 246 1.68 -10.76 -5.27
C PRO A 246 2.35 -10.06 -6.45
N ALA A 247 2.18 -10.57 -7.67
CA ALA A 247 2.70 -9.92 -8.87
C ALA A 247 2.04 -8.54 -9.10
N ALA A 248 0.71 -8.46 -9.00
CA ALA A 248 -0.02 -7.20 -9.14
C ALA A 248 0.33 -6.20 -8.02
N MET A 249 0.49 -6.67 -6.77
CA MET A 249 0.88 -5.84 -5.63
C MET A 249 2.30 -5.26 -5.75
N ALA A 250 3.19 -5.89 -6.52
CA ALA A 250 4.51 -5.33 -6.83
C ALA A 250 4.47 -4.44 -8.09
N LEU A 251 3.76 -4.86 -9.14
CA LEU A 251 3.74 -4.15 -10.43
C LEU A 251 2.96 -2.83 -10.38
N LEU A 252 1.73 -2.84 -9.87
CA LEU A 252 0.84 -1.69 -9.99
C LEU A 252 1.34 -0.45 -9.23
N PRO A 253 1.85 -0.55 -7.98
CA PRO A 253 2.49 0.60 -7.34
C PRO A 253 3.70 1.10 -8.12
N SER A 254 4.52 0.21 -8.68
CA SER A 254 5.71 0.58 -9.47
C SER A 254 5.34 1.37 -10.72
N VAL A 255 4.32 0.94 -11.45
CA VAL A 255 3.80 1.64 -12.64
C VAL A 255 3.16 2.97 -12.26
N ALA A 256 2.34 3.00 -11.21
CA ALA A 256 1.67 4.21 -10.76
C ALA A 256 2.67 5.29 -10.32
N LEU A 257 3.73 4.89 -9.61
CA LEU A 257 4.83 5.78 -9.22
C LEU A 257 5.58 6.34 -10.43
N GLN A 258 5.87 5.51 -11.45
CA GLN A 258 6.48 5.96 -12.70
C GLN A 258 5.59 6.96 -13.45
N ILE A 259 4.29 6.68 -13.56
CA ILE A 259 3.32 7.61 -14.17
C ILE A 259 3.33 8.94 -13.42
N MET A 260 3.30 8.90 -12.09
CA MET A 260 3.30 10.10 -11.23
C MET A 260 4.54 10.96 -11.43
N VAL A 261 5.71 10.36 -11.65
CA VAL A 261 6.94 11.11 -11.98
C VAL A 261 7.09 11.37 -13.49
N ALA A 262 5.99 11.39 -14.23
CA ALA A 262 5.94 11.67 -15.67
C ALA A 262 6.78 10.72 -16.54
N LEU A 263 6.88 9.45 -16.13
CA LEU A 263 7.60 8.40 -16.84
C LEU A 263 9.08 8.77 -17.13
N ARG A 264 9.71 9.56 -16.24
CA ARG A 264 11.13 9.97 -16.36
C ARG A 264 12.06 8.81 -16.66
N ASP A 265 11.80 7.65 -16.05
CA ASP A 265 12.55 6.41 -16.24
C ASP A 265 11.62 5.30 -16.74
N ALA A 266 10.87 5.56 -17.83
CA ALA A 266 9.85 4.64 -18.37
C ALA A 266 10.36 3.20 -18.60
N TRP A 267 11.65 3.03 -18.87
CA TRP A 267 12.31 1.74 -19.05
C TRP A 267 12.29 0.86 -17.78
N LEU A 268 12.05 1.44 -16.60
CA LEU A 268 11.85 0.69 -15.36
C LEU A 268 10.51 -0.05 -15.33
N VAL A 269 9.51 0.36 -16.12
CA VAL A 269 8.20 -0.32 -16.21
C VAL A 269 8.35 -1.76 -16.73
N PRO A 270 9.02 -2.02 -17.87
CA PRO A 270 9.26 -3.40 -18.31
C PRO A 270 10.14 -4.19 -17.32
N ALA A 271 11.09 -3.55 -16.62
CA ALA A 271 11.86 -4.24 -15.57
C ALA A 271 10.97 -4.69 -14.40
N ALA A 272 10.06 -3.82 -13.93
CA ALA A 272 9.05 -4.15 -12.92
C ALA A 272 8.11 -5.26 -13.40
N LEU A 273 7.72 -5.25 -14.67
CA LEU A 273 6.89 -6.29 -15.28
C LEU A 273 7.58 -7.65 -15.26
N VAL A 274 8.86 -7.71 -15.66
CA VAL A 274 9.65 -8.94 -15.58
C VAL A 274 9.75 -9.42 -14.13
N GLY A 275 10.09 -8.54 -13.19
CA GLY A 275 10.12 -8.86 -11.76
C GLY A 275 8.78 -9.40 -11.23
N ALA A 276 7.67 -8.77 -11.59
CA ALA A 276 6.33 -9.21 -11.20
C ALA A 276 5.95 -10.57 -11.79
N ILE A 277 6.33 -10.85 -13.03
CA ILE A 277 6.16 -12.17 -13.66
C ILE A 277 6.97 -13.22 -12.89
N LEU A 278 8.21 -12.94 -12.53
CA LEU A 278 9.04 -13.86 -11.74
C LEU A 278 8.46 -14.09 -10.34
N VAL A 279 7.91 -13.06 -9.70
CA VAL A 279 7.14 -13.20 -8.44
C VAL A 279 5.94 -14.13 -8.64
N ALA A 280 5.15 -13.97 -9.70
CA ALA A 280 4.03 -14.89 -9.99
C ALA A 280 4.50 -16.32 -10.21
N VAL A 281 5.58 -16.53 -10.97
CA VAL A 281 6.15 -17.87 -11.22
C VAL A 281 6.61 -18.50 -9.91
N LEU A 282 7.39 -17.78 -9.11
CA LEU A 282 7.83 -18.23 -7.79
C LEU A 282 6.63 -18.64 -6.92
N TRP A 283 5.59 -17.80 -6.87
CA TRP A 283 4.40 -18.07 -6.09
C TRP A 283 3.62 -19.30 -6.58
N ALA A 284 3.53 -19.49 -7.90
CA ALA A 284 2.88 -20.64 -8.53
C ALA A 284 3.64 -21.96 -8.31
N VAL A 285 4.97 -21.90 -8.23
CA VAL A 285 5.84 -23.06 -8.00
C VAL A 285 5.87 -23.43 -6.51
N VAL A 286 6.14 -22.47 -5.63
CA VAL A 286 6.25 -22.71 -4.18
C VAL A 286 4.89 -23.06 -3.57
N ARG A 287 3.81 -22.47 -4.11
CA ARG A 287 2.42 -22.64 -3.63
C ARG A 287 2.31 -22.41 -2.12
N PRO A 288 2.67 -21.19 -1.64
CA PRO A 288 2.61 -20.87 -0.22
C PRO A 288 1.17 -20.96 0.29
N ALA A 289 1.02 -21.37 1.54
CA ALA A 289 -0.27 -21.56 2.15
C ALA A 289 -0.23 -21.27 3.66
N PRO A 290 -1.34 -20.81 4.27
CA PRO A 290 -1.41 -20.54 5.70
C PRO A 290 -1.01 -21.72 6.59
N ASP A 291 -1.23 -22.94 6.13
CA ASP A 291 -0.93 -24.20 6.82
C ASP A 291 0.49 -24.73 6.54
N ARG A 292 1.29 -24.02 5.73
CA ARG A 292 2.64 -24.45 5.32
C ARG A 292 3.67 -23.35 5.56
N PRO A 293 4.10 -23.14 6.83
CA PRO A 293 4.94 -22.01 7.22
C PRO A 293 6.27 -21.95 6.45
N ALA A 294 6.93 -23.08 6.22
CA ALA A 294 8.19 -23.13 5.47
C ALA A 294 8.02 -22.63 4.02
N ARG A 295 6.94 -23.02 3.33
CA ARG A 295 6.65 -22.56 1.97
C ARG A 295 6.31 -21.07 1.93
N LEU A 296 5.60 -20.58 2.95
CA LEU A 296 5.33 -19.15 3.06
C LEU A 296 6.63 -18.37 3.20
N MET A 297 7.52 -18.76 4.12
CA MET A 297 8.82 -18.12 4.33
C MET A 297 9.69 -18.17 3.07
N ILE A 298 9.74 -19.30 2.37
CA ILE A 298 10.50 -19.42 1.11
C ILE A 298 9.94 -18.44 0.07
N ALA A 299 8.63 -18.42 -0.13
CA ALA A 299 8.01 -17.53 -1.10
C ALA A 299 8.25 -16.06 -0.76
N THR A 300 7.97 -15.64 0.48
CA THR A 300 8.12 -14.23 0.90
C THR A 300 9.57 -13.79 0.97
N GLY A 301 10.50 -14.66 1.35
CA GLY A 301 11.93 -14.37 1.35
C GLY A 301 12.53 -14.26 -0.04
N LEU A 302 12.08 -15.07 -1.01
CA LEU A 302 12.62 -15.03 -2.37
C LEU A 302 11.95 -13.99 -3.28
N CYS A 303 10.71 -13.57 -2.98
CA CYS A 303 9.98 -12.57 -3.76
C CYS A 303 10.78 -11.26 -3.99
N PRO A 304 11.40 -10.63 -2.97
CA PRO A 304 12.20 -9.43 -3.17
C PRO A 304 13.38 -9.66 -4.12
N ILE A 305 14.08 -10.79 -4.00
CA ILE A 305 15.23 -11.12 -4.86
C ILE A 305 14.78 -11.19 -6.33
N VAL A 306 13.75 -11.98 -6.61
CA VAL A 306 13.29 -12.18 -8.00
C VAL A 306 12.64 -10.94 -8.60
N PHE A 307 12.16 -10.01 -7.75
CA PHE A 307 11.62 -8.73 -8.19
C PHE A 307 12.72 -7.68 -8.47
N TRP A 308 13.71 -7.56 -7.57
CA TRP A 308 14.77 -6.56 -7.68
C TRP A 308 15.93 -6.97 -8.57
N ALA A 309 16.17 -8.27 -8.82
CA ALA A 309 17.22 -8.70 -9.74
C ALA A 309 17.01 -8.17 -11.17
N PRO A 310 15.79 -8.23 -11.76
CA PRO A 310 15.49 -7.57 -13.03
C PRO A 310 15.68 -6.05 -13.02
N TYR A 311 15.44 -5.39 -11.88
CA TYR A 311 15.73 -3.96 -11.73
C TYR A 311 17.22 -3.70 -11.92
N PHE A 312 18.10 -4.37 -11.15
CA PHE A 312 19.54 -4.19 -11.28
C PHE A 312 20.06 -4.59 -12.67
N ALA A 313 19.56 -5.70 -13.23
CA ALA A 313 19.90 -6.10 -14.59
C ALA A 313 19.49 -5.02 -15.60
N GLY A 314 18.29 -4.45 -15.45
CA GLY A 314 17.80 -3.36 -16.28
C GLY A 314 18.68 -2.11 -16.19
N VAL A 315 19.06 -1.68 -14.97
CA VAL A 315 19.99 -0.55 -14.76
C VAL A 315 21.32 -0.81 -15.46
N ALA A 316 21.90 -2.00 -15.25
CA ALA A 316 23.18 -2.36 -15.86
C ALA A 316 23.12 -2.38 -17.40
N ILE A 317 22.00 -2.80 -17.98
CA ILE A 317 21.79 -2.81 -19.44
C ILE A 317 21.59 -1.39 -19.97
N HIS A 318 20.75 -0.60 -19.30
CA HIS A 318 20.41 0.76 -19.72
C HIS A 318 21.62 1.71 -19.65
N ASP A 319 22.38 1.65 -18.54
CA ASP A 319 23.50 2.56 -18.29
C ASP A 319 24.86 1.97 -18.67
N GLY A 320 24.91 0.71 -19.12
CA GLY A 320 26.12 -0.03 -19.43
C GLY A 320 26.96 -0.48 -18.22
N THR A 321 26.65 0.02 -17.01
CA THR A 321 27.28 -0.37 -15.75
C THR A 321 26.40 -0.01 -14.56
N LEU A 322 26.67 -0.63 -13.41
CA LEU A 322 26.11 -0.24 -12.13
C LEU A 322 27.07 0.72 -11.41
N SER A 323 26.52 1.71 -10.71
CA SER A 323 27.28 2.50 -9.73
C SER A 323 27.75 1.61 -8.56
N PHE A 324 26.94 0.62 -8.20
CA PHE A 324 27.18 -0.28 -7.07
C PHE A 324 28.18 -1.38 -7.41
N SER A 325 29.12 -1.61 -6.50
CA SER A 325 29.98 -2.80 -6.56
C SER A 325 29.16 -4.08 -6.36
N PRO A 326 29.71 -5.25 -6.76
CA PRO A 326 29.07 -6.56 -6.54
C PRO A 326 28.60 -6.81 -5.12
N GLU A 327 29.37 -6.38 -4.12
CA GLU A 327 29.05 -6.52 -2.71
C GLU A 327 27.80 -5.73 -2.32
N ILE A 328 27.60 -4.55 -2.93
CA ILE A 328 26.49 -3.65 -2.57
C ILE A 328 25.21 -4.09 -3.25
N TRP A 329 25.19 -4.31 -4.57
CA TRP A 329 23.94 -4.71 -5.23
C TRP A 329 23.54 -6.15 -4.86
N GLY A 330 24.51 -7.07 -4.78
CA GLY A 330 24.26 -8.45 -4.31
C GLY A 330 23.87 -8.50 -2.83
N GLY A 331 24.50 -7.66 -2.01
CA GLY A 331 24.11 -7.46 -0.61
C GLY A 331 22.69 -6.92 -0.47
N THR A 332 22.29 -5.96 -1.30
CA THR A 332 20.94 -5.36 -1.29
C THR A 332 19.85 -6.42 -1.57
N LEU A 333 20.06 -7.28 -2.57
CA LEU A 333 19.16 -8.41 -2.84
C LEU A 333 19.06 -9.35 -1.64
N THR A 334 20.18 -9.64 -1.00
CA THR A 334 20.23 -10.52 0.18
C THR A 334 19.51 -9.89 1.37
N TRP A 335 19.74 -8.60 1.64
CA TRP A 335 19.14 -7.90 2.78
C TRP A 335 17.62 -7.77 2.65
N THR A 336 17.10 -7.46 1.46
CA THR A 336 15.64 -7.40 1.24
C THR A 336 14.96 -8.76 1.43
N ALA A 337 15.65 -9.85 1.10
CA ALA A 337 15.19 -11.20 1.43
C ALA A 337 15.19 -11.47 2.94
N LEU A 338 16.27 -11.12 3.63
CA LEU A 338 16.39 -11.29 5.07
C LEU A 338 15.34 -10.48 5.84
N GLU A 339 15.05 -9.26 5.40
CA GLU A 339 13.95 -8.42 5.92
C GLU A 339 12.62 -9.19 5.87
N MET A 340 12.22 -9.66 4.68
CA MET A 340 10.96 -10.38 4.53
C MET A 340 10.94 -11.74 5.24
N LEU A 341 12.07 -12.44 5.31
CA LEU A 341 12.22 -13.66 6.10
C LEU A 341 12.04 -13.40 7.59
N ALA A 342 12.64 -12.33 8.13
CA ALA A 342 12.51 -11.94 9.53
C ALA A 342 11.06 -11.59 9.87
N LEU A 343 10.40 -10.78 9.04
CA LEU A 343 8.98 -10.44 9.21
C LEU A 343 8.08 -11.68 9.14
N SER A 344 8.37 -12.61 8.22
CA SER A 344 7.64 -13.87 8.09
C SER A 344 7.83 -14.77 9.32
N ALA A 345 9.05 -14.89 9.84
CA ALA A 345 9.34 -15.68 11.04
C ALA A 345 8.64 -15.11 12.28
N LEU A 346 8.69 -13.78 12.47
CA LEU A 346 8.03 -13.11 13.59
C LEU A 346 6.50 -13.29 13.57
N THR A 347 5.88 -13.06 12.41
CA THR A 347 4.42 -13.19 12.26
C THR A 347 3.94 -14.63 12.47
N LEU A 348 4.68 -15.62 11.98
CA LEU A 348 4.38 -17.04 12.20
C LEU A 348 4.52 -17.45 13.67
N LYS A 349 5.54 -16.95 14.38
CA LYS A 349 5.74 -17.20 15.81
C LYS A 349 4.60 -16.64 16.68
N MET A 350 4.10 -15.45 16.36
CA MET A 350 2.94 -14.87 17.05
C MET A 350 1.67 -15.71 16.84
N ARG A 351 1.49 -16.27 15.63
CA ARG A 351 0.33 -17.09 15.30
C ARG A 351 0.31 -18.42 16.08
N THR A 352 1.45 -19.06 16.25
CA THR A 352 1.54 -20.30 17.05
C THR A 352 1.19 -20.06 18.51
N ALA A 353 1.66 -18.96 19.10
CA ALA A 353 1.36 -18.61 20.50
C ALA A 353 -0.14 -18.34 20.75
N GLY A 354 -0.84 -17.74 19.79
CA GLY A 354 -2.29 -17.51 19.87
C GLY A 354 -3.14 -18.78 19.72
N SER A 355 -2.61 -19.82 19.06
CA SER A 355 -3.32 -21.10 18.92
C SER A 355 -3.27 -21.96 20.19
N THR A 356 -2.14 -21.92 20.92
CA THR A 356 -1.94 -22.67 22.16
C THR A 356 -2.75 -22.12 23.33
N THR A 357 -3.04 -20.82 23.34
CA THR A 357 -3.89 -20.18 24.38
C THR A 357 -5.39 -20.43 24.13
N ALA A 358 -5.78 -20.67 22.87
CA ALA A 358 -7.17 -21.00 22.51
C ALA A 358 -7.53 -22.48 22.75
N SER A 359 -6.55 -23.40 22.79
CA SER A 359 -6.80 -24.81 23.13
C SER A 359 -6.74 -25.10 24.64
N ALA A 360 -6.34 -24.12 25.45
CA ALA A 360 -6.19 -24.23 26.91
C ALA A 360 -7.33 -23.54 27.68
N ARG A 361 -8.36 -23.06 26.97
CA ARG A 361 -9.64 -22.60 27.50
C ARG A 361 -10.74 -23.45 26.88
#